data_AF-A0A2V6THX3-F1
#
_entry.id   AF-A0A2V6THX3-F1
#
_cell.length_a   1.000
_cell.length_b   1.000
_cell.length_c   1.000
_cell.angle_alpha   90.00
_cell.angle_beta   90.00
_cell.angle_gamma   90.00
#
_symmetry.space_group_name_H-M   'P 1'
#
loop_
_entity.id
_entity.type
_entity.pdbx_description
1 polymer ?
#
loop_
_entity_poly.entity_id
_entity_poly.type
_entity_poly.pdbx_seq_one_letter_code
_entity_poly.pdbx_strand_id
1 'polypeptide(L)'
;MALTAFALATGNDLVHSLVEGSVVAAMGLGATSARLSRTLRALIASLGLVTSAAVLTHLSGGYIEMHFHFFVMLGVIALYQSWIPFLGAITYVALHHGIVGVLDPRSVYNHPAAIGSPWTWAFIHAGFVLAASVAMIVTWRAHETSQAYTELILDSTVDGICGVDATGVITFMNPSGARTLGWTRGELVGRPIQDALLPRAPDGTPARFEASAIYSACTDGYTRDLKAQMFLRRDGSSVP
;
A
#
# COMPACT_ATOMS: atom_id res chain seq x y z
N MET A 1 22.31 -9.63 2.29
CA MET A 1 22.72 -10.79 3.12
C MET A 1 22.21 -12.11 2.54
N ALA A 2 20.90 -12.29 2.31
CA ALA A 2 20.37 -13.53 1.71
C ALA A 2 20.96 -13.85 0.31
N LEU A 3 21.07 -12.86 -0.59
CA LEU A 3 21.67 -13.06 -1.92
C LEU A 3 23.14 -13.47 -1.86
N THR A 4 23.94 -12.82 -1.00
CA THR A 4 25.35 -13.19 -0.78
C THR A 4 25.49 -14.60 -0.24
N ALA A 5 24.62 -15.01 0.69
CA ALA A 5 24.62 -16.38 1.21
C ALA A 5 24.23 -17.41 0.15
N PHE A 6 23.22 -17.10 -0.67
CA PHE A 6 22.81 -17.93 -1.80
C PHE A 6 23.93 -18.07 -2.85
N ALA A 7 24.60 -16.97 -3.19
CA ALA A 7 25.72 -16.97 -4.13
C ALA A 7 26.86 -17.89 -3.67
N LEU A 8 27.25 -17.80 -2.39
CA LEU A 8 28.26 -18.69 -1.80
C LEU A 8 27.81 -20.16 -1.79
N ALA A 9 26.54 -20.42 -1.48
CA ALA A 9 25.97 -21.77 -1.48
C ALA A 9 25.91 -22.40 -2.89
N THR A 10 25.84 -21.57 -3.93
CA THR A 10 25.83 -21.99 -5.34
C THR A 10 27.23 -22.02 -5.96
N GLY A 11 28.29 -21.79 -5.17
CA GLY A 11 29.68 -21.91 -5.59
C GLY A 11 30.29 -20.67 -6.23
N ASN A 12 29.63 -19.51 -6.13
CA ASN A 12 30.20 -18.23 -6.57
C ASN A 12 31.30 -17.75 -5.62
N ASP A 13 32.25 -16.96 -6.13
CA ASP A 13 33.31 -16.41 -5.29
C ASP A 13 32.79 -15.33 -4.34
N LEU A 14 33.50 -15.13 -3.22
CA LEU A 14 33.07 -14.23 -2.15
C LEU A 14 33.04 -12.76 -2.61
N VAL A 15 33.98 -12.33 -3.45
CA VAL A 15 34.07 -10.94 -3.88
C VAL A 15 32.88 -10.62 -4.78
N HIS A 16 32.62 -11.46 -5.78
CA HIS A 16 31.46 -11.35 -6.65
C HIS A 16 30.15 -11.36 -5.85
N SER A 17 30.01 -12.30 -4.90
CA SER A 17 28.84 -12.43 -4.03
C SER A 17 28.57 -11.20 -3.16
N LEU A 18 29.64 -10.53 -2.69
CA LEU A 18 29.55 -9.31 -1.91
C LEU A 18 29.20 -8.10 -2.78
N VAL A 19 29.79 -7.99 -3.98
CA VAL A 19 29.50 -6.91 -4.92
C VAL A 19 28.02 -6.92 -5.31
N GLU A 20 27.50 -8.07 -5.75
CA GLU A 20 26.10 -8.24 -6.13
C GLU A 20 25.14 -7.90 -4.98
N GLY A 21 25.44 -8.41 -3.77
CA GLY A 21 24.66 -8.11 -2.57
C GLY A 21 24.71 -6.64 -2.15
N SER A 22 25.83 -5.95 -2.39
CA SER A 22 26.03 -4.55 -2.01
C SER A 22 25.18 -3.59 -2.84
N VAL A 23 24.95 -3.88 -4.12
CA VAL A 23 24.12 -3.05 -5.01
C VAL A 23 22.68 -3.00 -4.50
N VAL A 24 22.11 -4.18 -4.21
CA VAL A 24 20.74 -4.30 -3.67
C VAL A 24 20.65 -3.64 -2.28
N ALA A 25 21.66 -3.84 -1.42
CA ALA A 25 21.70 -3.22 -0.11
C ALA A 25 21.77 -1.69 -0.18
N ALA A 26 22.55 -1.14 -1.12
CA ALA A 26 22.66 0.30 -1.33
C ALA A 26 21.33 0.91 -1.79
N MET A 27 20.59 0.25 -2.68
CA MET A 27 19.23 0.68 -3.06
C MET A 27 18.28 0.61 -1.87
N GLY A 28 18.31 -0.47 -1.08
CA GLY A 28 17.51 -0.60 0.14
C GLY A 28 17.77 0.53 1.15
N LEU A 29 19.04 0.87 1.39
CA LEU A 29 19.43 1.99 2.25
C LEU A 29 19.04 3.35 1.64
N GLY A 30 19.19 3.53 0.33
CA GLY A 30 18.76 4.75 -0.36
C GLY A 30 17.26 5.01 -0.19
N ALA A 31 16.44 3.95 -0.23
CA ALA A 31 14.99 4.05 -0.06
C ALA A 31 14.55 4.47 1.37
N THR A 32 15.41 4.32 2.39
CA THR A 32 15.09 4.77 3.76
C THR A 32 15.45 6.24 4.01
N SER A 33 16.14 6.90 3.08
CA SER A 33 16.58 8.28 3.23
C SER A 33 15.40 9.26 3.35
N ALA A 34 15.28 9.90 4.51
CA ALA A 34 14.27 10.94 4.76
C ALA A 34 14.47 12.22 3.93
N ARG A 35 15.64 12.38 3.28
CA ARG A 35 15.93 13.52 2.41
C ARG A 35 15.27 13.43 1.04
N LEU A 36 14.80 12.24 0.65
CA LEU A 36 14.22 11.99 -0.67
C LEU A 36 12.69 12.03 -0.62
N SER A 37 12.07 12.43 -1.73
CA SER A 37 10.62 12.41 -1.86
C SER A 37 10.06 10.99 -1.73
N ARG A 38 8.80 10.86 -1.29
CA ARG A 38 8.14 9.55 -1.15
C ARG A 38 8.18 8.76 -2.45
N THR A 39 7.94 9.43 -3.58
CA THR A 39 7.99 8.83 -4.92
C THR A 39 9.37 8.33 -5.29
N LEU A 40 10.42 9.11 -5.01
CA LEU A 40 11.80 8.71 -5.34
C LEU A 40 12.26 7.54 -4.46
N ARG A 41 11.92 7.57 -3.16
CA ARG A 41 12.17 6.44 -2.25
C ARG A 41 11.49 5.16 -2.74
N ALA A 42 10.23 5.28 -3.16
CA ALA A 42 9.45 4.17 -3.70
C ALA A 42 10.03 3.63 -5.02
N LEU A 43 10.51 4.50 -5.91
CA LEU A 43 11.19 4.11 -7.14
C LEU A 43 12.50 3.37 -6.84
N ILE A 44 13.34 3.90 -5.95
CA ILE A 44 14.61 3.25 -5.55
C ILE A 44 14.34 1.88 -4.93
N ALA A 45 13.36 1.78 -4.02
CA ALA A 45 12.95 0.50 -3.44
C ALA A 45 12.52 -0.49 -4.52
N SER A 46 11.69 -0.05 -5.47
CA SER A 46 11.18 -0.90 -6.55
C SER A 46 12.31 -1.39 -7.47
N LEU A 47 13.24 -0.50 -7.83
CA LEU A 47 14.45 -0.87 -8.58
C LEU A 47 15.32 -1.84 -7.80
N GLY A 48 15.46 -1.69 -6.49
CA GLY A 48 16.15 -2.63 -5.63
C GLY A 48 15.50 -4.02 -5.61
N LEU A 49 14.17 -4.09 -5.54
CA LEU A 49 13.42 -5.34 -5.59
C LEU A 49 13.61 -6.06 -6.93
N VAL A 50 13.46 -5.38 -8.07
CA VAL A 50 13.69 -6.03 -9.38
C VAL A 50 15.16 -6.32 -9.64
N THR A 51 16.09 -5.53 -9.11
CA THR A 51 17.53 -5.83 -9.15
C THR A 51 17.83 -7.10 -8.34
N SER A 52 17.20 -7.29 -7.18
CA SER A 52 17.36 -8.52 -6.40
C SER A 52 16.91 -9.77 -7.18
N ALA A 53 15.85 -9.66 -7.99
CA ALA A 53 15.39 -10.73 -8.87
C ALA A 53 16.37 -11.00 -10.02
N ALA A 54 16.93 -9.95 -10.62
CA ALA A 54 17.97 -10.05 -11.64
C ALA A 54 19.22 -10.75 -11.11
N VAL A 55 19.73 -10.32 -9.96
CA VAL A 55 20.87 -10.92 -9.28
C VAL A 55 20.61 -12.39 -8.94
N LEU A 56 19.42 -12.72 -8.42
CA LEU A 56 19.07 -14.10 -8.11
C LEU A 56 19.04 -14.99 -9.37
N THR A 57 18.52 -14.46 -10.47
CA THR A 57 18.48 -15.14 -11.76
C THR A 57 19.88 -15.39 -12.30
N HIS A 58 20.73 -14.36 -12.29
CA HIS A 58 22.14 -14.44 -12.67
C HIS A 58 22.90 -15.50 -11.86
N LEU A 59 22.83 -15.40 -10.52
CA LEU A 59 23.53 -16.32 -9.62
C LEU A 59 23.06 -17.78 -9.75
N SER A 60 21.83 -17.99 -10.23
CA SER A 60 21.33 -19.34 -10.51
C SER A 60 21.84 -19.90 -11.85
N GLY A 61 22.34 -19.07 -12.76
CA GLY A 61 22.62 -19.47 -14.15
C GLY A 61 21.35 -19.46 -15.02
N GLY A 62 20.48 -18.49 -14.81
CA GLY A 62 19.29 -18.27 -15.64
C GLY A 62 18.16 -19.29 -15.44
N TYR A 63 18.06 -19.94 -14.27
CA TYR A 63 16.96 -20.88 -14.02
C TYR A 63 15.60 -20.20 -14.07
N ILE A 64 14.66 -20.86 -14.75
CA ILE A 64 13.29 -20.35 -14.94
C ILE A 64 12.60 -20.14 -13.59
N GLU A 65 12.85 -20.99 -12.60
CA GLU A 65 12.25 -20.88 -11.27
C GLU A 65 12.59 -19.56 -10.57
N MET A 66 13.82 -19.06 -10.77
CA MET A 66 14.23 -17.77 -10.20
C MET A 66 13.55 -16.60 -10.90
N HIS A 67 13.07 -16.77 -12.14
CA HIS A 67 12.32 -15.73 -12.84
C HIS A 67 10.95 -15.48 -12.20
N PHE A 68 10.36 -16.47 -11.53
CA PHE A 68 9.11 -16.26 -10.78
C PHE A 68 9.26 -15.19 -9.71
N HIS A 69 10.48 -14.95 -9.20
CA HIS A 69 10.75 -13.87 -8.27
C HIS A 69 10.42 -12.50 -8.86
N PHE A 70 10.60 -12.26 -10.17
CA PHE A 70 10.17 -11.01 -10.80
C PHE A 70 8.66 -10.79 -10.68
N PHE A 71 7.85 -11.83 -10.88
CA PHE A 71 6.39 -11.74 -10.77
C PHE A 71 5.95 -11.46 -9.33
N VAL A 72 6.61 -12.10 -8.35
CA VAL A 72 6.36 -11.81 -6.92
C VAL A 72 6.72 -10.36 -6.59
N MET A 73 7.86 -9.86 -7.07
CA MET A 73 8.29 -8.48 -6.82
C MET A 73 7.40 -7.46 -7.53
N LEU A 74 6.95 -7.73 -8.77
CA LEU A 74 5.93 -6.91 -9.43
C LEU A 74 4.64 -6.86 -8.59
N GLY A 75 4.25 -8.01 -8.02
CA GLY A 75 3.31 -8.17 -6.90
C GLY A 75 3.40 -7.09 -5.85
N VAL A 76 4.55 -7.07 -5.16
CA VAL A 76 4.86 -6.15 -4.08
C VAL A 76 4.89 -4.70 -4.54
N ILE A 77 5.47 -4.42 -5.71
CA ILE A 77 5.61 -3.05 -6.24
C ILE A 77 4.25 -2.45 -6.58
N ALA A 78 3.30 -3.24 -7.10
CA ALA A 78 1.94 -2.76 -7.38
C ALA A 78 1.21 -2.28 -6.13
N LEU A 79 1.56 -2.79 -4.94
CA LEU A 79 0.99 -2.32 -3.67
C LEU A 79 1.33 -0.86 -3.37
N TYR A 80 2.36 -0.30 -4.00
CA TYR A 80 2.67 1.12 -3.87
C TYR A 80 1.63 2.02 -4.55
N GLN A 81 0.76 1.44 -5.40
CA GLN A 81 -0.33 2.14 -6.08
C GLN A 81 0.17 3.45 -6.71
N SER A 82 1.30 3.35 -7.43
CA SER A 82 1.97 4.50 -8.02
C SER A 82 2.57 4.14 -9.38
N TRP A 83 2.30 4.98 -10.38
CA TRP A 83 2.75 4.76 -11.75
C TRP A 83 4.27 4.81 -11.90
N ILE A 84 4.96 5.69 -11.17
CA ILE A 84 6.40 5.91 -11.37
C ILE A 84 7.23 4.68 -10.95
N PRO A 85 7.10 4.13 -9.72
CA PRO A 85 7.83 2.93 -9.34
C PRO A 85 7.47 1.71 -10.20
N PHE A 86 6.20 1.60 -10.59
CA PHE A 86 5.70 0.50 -11.40
C PHE A 86 6.26 0.52 -12.83
N LEU A 87 6.17 1.65 -13.53
CA LEU A 87 6.74 1.80 -14.88
C LEU A 87 8.28 1.71 -14.85
N GLY A 88 8.92 2.23 -13.80
CA GLY A 88 10.36 2.07 -13.60
C GLY A 88 10.77 0.61 -13.49
N ALA A 89 10.03 -0.20 -12.73
CA ALA A 89 10.27 -1.63 -12.60
C ALA A 89 10.08 -2.39 -13.92
N ILE A 90 8.98 -2.13 -14.64
CA ILE A 90 8.72 -2.76 -15.97
C ILE A 90 9.83 -2.41 -16.96
N THR A 91 10.23 -1.14 -17.01
CA THR A 91 11.29 -0.67 -17.90
C THR A 91 12.61 -1.35 -17.56
N TYR A 92 12.96 -1.45 -16.27
CA TYR A 92 14.16 -2.16 -15.83
C TYR A 92 14.14 -3.63 -16.27
N VAL A 93 13.04 -4.35 -16.05
CA VAL A 93 12.92 -5.77 -16.40
C VAL A 93 13.05 -5.98 -17.90
N ALA A 94 12.42 -5.11 -18.71
CA ALA A 94 12.50 -5.16 -20.17
C ALA A 94 13.94 -4.92 -20.67
N LEU A 95 14.64 -3.92 -20.11
CA LEU A 95 16.04 -3.65 -20.44
C LEU A 95 16.94 -4.81 -20.01
N HIS A 96 16.73 -5.37 -18.82
CA HIS A 96 17.48 -6.53 -18.35
C HIS A 96 17.31 -7.75 -19.28
N HIS A 97 16.07 -8.19 -19.53
CA HIS A 97 15.83 -9.39 -20.35
C HIS A 97 16.15 -9.20 -21.84
N GLY A 98 16.00 -7.98 -22.36
CA GLY A 98 16.35 -7.65 -23.73
C GLY A 98 17.87 -7.48 -23.91
N ILE A 99 18.48 -6.53 -23.21
CA ILE A 99 19.89 -6.18 -23.41
C ILE A 99 20.82 -7.23 -22.79
N VAL A 100 20.66 -7.56 -21.51
CA VAL A 100 21.51 -8.56 -20.84
C VAL A 100 21.27 -9.93 -21.47
N GLY A 101 20.02 -10.27 -21.78
CA GLY A 101 19.69 -11.52 -22.46
C GLY A 101 20.34 -11.69 -23.84
N VAL A 102 20.79 -10.61 -24.49
CA VAL A 102 21.56 -10.68 -25.75
C VAL A 102 23.06 -10.68 -25.51
N LEU A 103 23.54 -9.86 -24.58
CA LEU A 103 24.98 -9.71 -24.31
C LEU A 103 25.56 -10.88 -23.52
N ASP A 104 24.79 -11.41 -22.57
CA ASP A 104 25.12 -12.59 -21.78
C ASP A 104 23.86 -13.46 -21.59
N PRO A 105 23.46 -14.22 -22.62
CA PRO A 105 22.21 -14.98 -22.57
C PRO A 105 22.15 -16.04 -21.48
N ARG A 106 23.30 -16.53 -20.98
CA ARG A 106 23.35 -17.63 -19.99
C ARG A 106 23.11 -17.16 -18.55
N SER A 107 23.32 -15.87 -18.25
CA SER A 107 22.91 -15.31 -16.96
C SER A 107 21.40 -15.06 -16.88
N VAL A 108 20.72 -15.01 -18.03
CA VAL A 108 19.27 -14.80 -18.10
C VAL A 108 18.51 -16.07 -18.44
N TYR A 109 18.99 -16.92 -19.35
CA TYR A 109 18.25 -18.07 -19.87
C TYR A 109 19.02 -19.38 -19.70
N ASN A 110 18.36 -20.43 -19.22
CA ASN A 110 18.97 -21.75 -19.00
C ASN A 110 18.78 -22.77 -20.13
N HIS A 111 18.00 -22.47 -21.19
CA HIS A 111 17.68 -23.43 -22.25
C HIS A 111 18.13 -22.98 -23.66
N PRO A 112 18.54 -23.93 -24.53
CA PRO A 112 19.14 -23.59 -25.83
C PRO A 112 18.28 -22.72 -26.74
N ALA A 113 16.95 -22.92 -26.74
CA ALA A 113 16.04 -22.15 -27.57
C ALA A 113 16.01 -20.65 -27.20
N ALA A 114 16.18 -20.29 -25.92
CA ALA A 114 16.24 -18.90 -25.49
C ALA A 114 17.62 -18.30 -25.70
N ILE A 115 18.68 -19.05 -25.43
CA ILE A 115 20.06 -18.62 -25.70
C ILE A 115 20.27 -18.35 -27.21
N GLY A 116 19.69 -19.17 -28.08
CA GLY A 116 19.80 -19.02 -29.54
C GLY A 116 18.86 -17.98 -30.15
N SER A 117 17.87 -17.47 -29.40
CA SER A 117 16.91 -16.48 -29.88
C SER A 117 16.40 -15.57 -28.75
N PRO A 118 17.30 -14.81 -28.10
CA PRO A 118 17.00 -14.09 -26.86
C PRO A 118 15.91 -13.04 -27.01
N TRP A 119 15.80 -12.37 -28.17
CA TRP A 119 14.74 -11.40 -28.43
C TRP A 119 13.35 -12.03 -28.45
N THR A 120 13.19 -13.19 -29.10
CA THR A 120 11.91 -13.91 -29.15
C THR A 120 11.44 -14.23 -27.73
N TRP A 121 12.33 -14.73 -26.90
CA TRP A 121 12.01 -15.08 -25.52
C TRP A 121 11.81 -13.86 -24.62
N ALA A 122 12.56 -12.78 -24.83
CA ALA A 122 12.31 -11.50 -24.16
C ALA A 122 10.90 -10.97 -24.47
N PHE A 123 10.42 -11.08 -25.72
CA PHE A 123 9.06 -10.67 -26.08
C PHE A 123 7.98 -11.55 -25.44
N ILE A 124 8.21 -12.87 -25.34
CA ILE A 124 7.29 -13.77 -24.63
C ILE A 124 7.19 -13.36 -23.15
N HIS A 125 8.34 -13.13 -22.48
CA HIS A 125 8.37 -12.66 -21.09
C HIS A 125 7.67 -11.31 -20.93
N ALA A 126 7.94 -10.35 -21.83
CA ALA A 126 7.29 -9.04 -21.83
C ALA A 126 5.76 -9.16 -21.96
N GLY A 127 5.28 -10.11 -22.78
CA GLY A 127 3.85 -10.43 -22.90
C GLY A 127 3.22 -10.88 -21.57
N PHE A 128 3.86 -11.80 -20.85
CA PHE A 128 3.39 -12.22 -19.52
C PHE A 128 3.46 -11.10 -18.48
N VAL A 129 4.53 -10.30 -18.48
CA VAL A 129 4.67 -9.13 -17.59
C VAL A 129 3.57 -8.11 -17.87
N LEU A 130 3.24 -7.86 -19.14
CA LEU A 130 2.16 -6.97 -19.54
C LEU A 130 0.80 -7.52 -19.07
N ALA A 131 0.52 -8.81 -19.28
CA ALA A 131 -0.71 -9.44 -18.84
C ALA A 131 -0.88 -9.37 -17.31
N ALA A 132 0.19 -9.68 -16.55
CA ALA A 132 0.20 -9.53 -15.10
C ALA A 132 -0.05 -8.07 -14.70
N SER A 133 0.63 -7.13 -15.36
CA SER A 133 0.49 -5.70 -15.10
C SER A 133 -0.94 -5.20 -15.34
N VAL A 134 -1.60 -5.65 -16.40
CA VAL A 134 -3.02 -5.35 -16.67
C VAL A 134 -3.91 -5.88 -15.54
N ALA A 135 -3.73 -7.13 -15.13
CA ALA A 135 -4.51 -7.71 -14.01
C ALA A 135 -4.35 -6.89 -12.72
N MET A 136 -3.12 -6.46 -12.42
CA MET A 136 -2.81 -5.65 -11.25
C MET A 136 -3.42 -4.25 -11.34
N ILE A 137 -3.35 -3.60 -12.50
CA ILE A 137 -3.97 -2.30 -12.73
C ILE A 137 -5.49 -2.40 -12.61
N VAL A 138 -6.12 -3.42 -13.18
CA VAL A 138 -7.57 -3.66 -13.02
C VAL A 138 -7.94 -3.81 -11.55
N THR A 139 -7.15 -4.59 -10.79
CA THR A 139 -7.36 -4.78 -9.36
C THR A 139 -7.21 -3.47 -8.58
N TRP A 140 -6.18 -2.67 -8.90
CA TRP A 140 -5.97 -1.35 -8.30
C TRP A 140 -7.14 -0.41 -8.61
N ARG A 141 -7.57 -0.32 -9.87
CA ARG A 141 -8.72 0.50 -10.29
C ARG A 141 -10.02 0.10 -9.62
N ALA A 142 -10.26 -1.20 -9.45
CA ALA A 142 -11.43 -1.69 -8.73
C ALA A 142 -11.42 -1.24 -7.27
N HIS A 143 -10.25 -1.26 -6.62
CA HIS A 143 -10.08 -0.79 -5.24
C HIS A 143 -10.31 0.72 -5.11
N GLU A 144 -9.72 1.54 -6.00
CA GLU A 144 -9.96 3.00 -6.04
C GLU A 144 -11.44 3.32 -6.21
N THR A 145 -12.11 2.60 -7.12
CA THR A 145 -13.53 2.78 -7.41
C THR A 145 -14.39 2.43 -6.20
N SER A 146 -14.11 1.32 -5.52
CA SER A 146 -14.83 0.93 -4.29
C SER A 146 -14.67 1.96 -3.17
N GLN A 147 -13.48 2.54 -3.01
CA GLN A 147 -13.23 3.59 -2.03
C GLN A 147 -14.01 4.86 -2.38
N ALA A 148 -13.95 5.30 -3.64
CA ALA A 148 -14.69 6.47 -4.11
C ALA A 148 -16.21 6.32 -3.97
N TYR A 149 -16.76 5.14 -4.27
CA TYR A 149 -18.20 4.86 -4.06
C TYR A 149 -18.59 4.94 -2.58
N THR A 150 -17.75 4.40 -1.69
CA THR A 150 -18.00 4.46 -0.24
C THR A 150 -18.01 5.92 0.23
N GLU A 151 -17.05 6.73 -0.21
CA GLU A 151 -17.03 8.17 0.10
C GLU A 151 -18.27 8.90 -0.44
N LEU A 152 -18.71 8.58 -1.65
CA LEU A 152 -19.86 9.24 -2.29
C LEU A 152 -21.19 8.87 -1.61
N ILE A 153 -21.37 7.62 -1.18
CA ILE A 153 -22.53 7.22 -0.36
C ILE A 153 -22.55 8.04 0.94
N LEU A 154 -21.40 8.16 1.61
CA LEU A 154 -21.28 8.90 2.86
C LEU A 154 -21.48 10.42 2.68
N ASP A 155 -21.06 10.99 1.56
CA ASP A 155 -21.22 12.42 1.24
C ASP A 155 -22.64 12.78 0.79
N SER A 156 -23.33 11.86 0.11
CA SER A 156 -24.72 12.04 -0.36
C SER A 156 -25.79 11.70 0.68
N THR A 157 -25.42 11.03 1.77
CA THR A 157 -26.35 10.77 2.88
C THR A 157 -26.70 12.08 3.59
N VAL A 158 -28.01 12.35 3.72
CA VAL A 158 -28.50 13.52 4.46
C VAL A 158 -28.21 13.37 5.97
N ASP A 159 -28.30 12.14 6.48
CA ASP A 159 -28.02 11.84 7.88
C ASP A 159 -26.52 11.98 8.23
N GLY A 160 -26.26 12.42 9.46
CA GLY A 160 -24.92 12.47 10.02
C GLY A 160 -24.42 11.09 10.42
N ILE A 161 -23.25 10.69 9.93
CA ILE A 161 -22.62 9.42 10.25
C ILE A 161 -21.29 9.72 10.96
N CYS A 162 -21.19 9.26 12.21
CA CYS A 162 -20.02 9.41 13.07
C CYS A 162 -19.49 8.04 13.47
N GLY A 163 -18.18 7.82 13.30
CA GLY A 163 -17.48 6.65 13.83
C GLY A 163 -16.71 7.01 15.08
N VAL A 164 -16.82 6.19 16.12
CA VAL A 164 -16.01 6.28 17.35
C VAL A 164 -15.30 4.95 17.61
N ASP A 165 -14.10 4.99 18.17
CA ASP A 165 -13.43 3.78 18.66
C ASP A 165 -13.94 3.36 20.06
N ALA A 166 -13.40 2.26 20.57
CA ALA A 166 -13.77 1.70 21.88
C ALA A 166 -13.41 2.62 23.06
N THR A 167 -12.56 3.63 22.85
CA THR A 167 -12.20 4.65 23.85
C THR A 167 -13.00 5.94 23.71
N GLY A 168 -13.88 6.02 22.71
CA GLY A 168 -14.73 7.18 22.45
C GLY A 168 -14.03 8.26 21.64
N VAL A 169 -12.89 7.98 21.00
CA VAL A 169 -12.27 8.93 20.08
C VAL A 169 -12.98 8.86 18.73
N ILE A 170 -13.33 10.02 18.19
CA ILE A 170 -13.96 10.13 16.87
C ILE A 170 -12.94 9.72 15.81
N THR A 171 -13.20 8.61 15.12
CA THR A 171 -12.35 8.09 14.04
C THR A 171 -12.82 8.54 12.67
N PHE A 172 -14.10 8.89 12.54
CA PHE A 172 -14.71 9.28 11.28
C PHE A 172 -15.90 10.21 11.50
N MET A 173 -16.09 11.15 10.56
CA MET A 173 -17.30 11.97 10.46
C MET A 173 -17.59 12.23 8.98
N ASN A 174 -18.81 11.91 8.52
CA ASN A 174 -19.20 12.24 7.16
C ASN A 174 -19.46 13.76 7.00
N PRO A 175 -19.43 14.29 5.76
CA PRO A 175 -19.63 15.72 5.54
C PRO A 175 -20.99 16.24 6.02
N SER A 176 -22.06 15.45 5.95
CA SER A 176 -23.38 15.88 6.43
C SER A 176 -23.43 16.07 7.95
N GLY A 177 -22.89 15.13 8.72
CA GLY A 177 -22.79 15.23 10.18
C GLY A 177 -21.92 16.41 10.60
N ALA A 178 -20.77 16.60 9.94
CA ALA A 178 -19.90 17.74 10.19
C ALA A 178 -20.61 19.09 9.96
N ARG A 179 -21.33 19.23 8.83
CA ARG A 179 -22.14 20.43 8.51
C ARG A 179 -23.24 20.65 9.55
N THR A 180 -23.97 19.59 9.92
CA THR A 180 -25.08 19.65 10.90
C THR A 180 -24.61 20.06 12.28
N LEU A 181 -23.42 19.61 12.69
CA LEU A 181 -22.81 19.92 13.98
C LEU A 181 -21.99 21.22 13.97
N GLY A 182 -21.78 21.85 12.80
CA GLY A 182 -21.03 23.10 12.66
C GLY A 182 -19.51 22.95 12.82
N TRP A 183 -18.98 21.76 12.59
CA TRP A 183 -17.55 21.45 12.67
C TRP A 183 -16.95 21.14 11.30
N THR A 184 -15.63 21.27 11.16
CA THR A 184 -14.92 20.62 10.06
C THR A 184 -14.52 19.20 10.47
N ARG A 185 -14.41 18.28 9.49
CA ARG A 185 -13.99 16.89 9.76
C ARG A 185 -12.62 16.82 10.44
N GLY A 186 -11.67 17.67 10.01
CA GLY A 186 -10.32 17.73 10.57
C GLY A 186 -10.26 18.22 12.02
N GLU A 187 -11.27 18.95 12.49
CA GLU A 187 -11.37 19.36 13.89
C GLU A 187 -11.95 18.27 14.79
N LEU A 188 -12.82 17.41 14.26
CA LEU A 188 -13.49 16.36 15.04
C LEU A 188 -12.69 15.07 15.10
N VAL A 189 -12.10 14.62 13.99
CA VAL A 189 -11.36 13.35 13.95
C VAL A 189 -10.15 13.43 14.88
N GLY A 190 -10.04 12.45 15.78
CA GLY A 190 -9.02 12.38 16.83
C GLY A 190 -9.43 13.02 18.16
N ARG A 191 -10.60 13.66 18.26
CA ARG A 191 -11.12 14.18 19.53
C ARG A 191 -11.97 13.16 20.28
N PRO A 192 -11.98 13.19 21.63
CA PRO A 192 -12.97 12.46 22.43
C PRO A 192 -14.40 12.97 22.14
N ILE A 193 -15.34 12.07 21.86
CA ILE A 193 -16.73 12.42 21.54
C ILE A 193 -17.43 13.12 22.70
N GLN A 194 -17.09 12.77 23.93
CA GLN A 194 -17.67 13.35 25.14
C GLN A 194 -17.35 14.83 25.32
N ASP A 195 -16.21 15.29 24.80
CA ASP A 195 -15.78 16.68 24.89
C ASP A 195 -16.36 17.54 23.77
N ALA A 196 -16.63 16.92 22.62
CA ALA A 196 -17.00 17.62 21.40
C ALA A 196 -18.52 17.60 21.15
N LEU A 197 -19.16 16.44 21.29
CA LEU A 197 -20.50 16.18 20.75
C LEU A 197 -21.52 15.74 21.80
N LEU A 198 -21.11 15.28 22.98
CA LEU A 198 -22.09 14.91 24.01
C LEU A 198 -22.49 16.12 24.87
N PRO A 199 -23.79 16.40 25.04
CA PRO A 199 -24.24 17.49 25.90
C PRO A 199 -24.00 17.15 27.37
N ARG A 200 -23.71 18.18 28.18
CA ARG A 200 -23.59 18.05 29.63
C ARG A 200 -24.91 17.57 30.24
N ALA A 201 -24.82 16.87 31.37
CA ALA A 201 -26.00 16.49 32.12
C ALA A 201 -26.73 17.75 32.65
N PRO A 202 -28.03 17.65 33.02
CA PRO A 202 -28.82 18.79 33.50
C PRO A 202 -28.21 19.52 34.73
N ASP A 203 -27.38 18.82 35.51
CA ASP A 203 -26.65 19.35 36.68
C ASP A 203 -25.33 20.04 36.31
N GLY A 204 -24.99 20.13 35.02
CA GLY A 204 -23.76 20.75 34.51
C GLY A 204 -22.54 19.82 34.49
N THR A 205 -22.67 18.59 34.96
CA THR A 205 -21.57 17.62 34.92
C THR A 205 -21.20 17.26 33.47
N PRO A 206 -19.90 17.16 33.14
CA PRO A 206 -19.48 16.71 31.82
C PRO A 206 -20.06 15.34 31.49
N ALA A 207 -20.53 15.18 30.25
CA ALA A 207 -20.90 13.86 29.76
C ALA A 207 -19.71 12.91 29.86
N ARG A 208 -19.97 11.67 30.28
CA ARG A 208 -18.98 10.60 30.28
C ARG A 208 -19.31 9.63 29.18
N PHE A 209 -18.33 9.30 28.34
CA PHE A 209 -18.51 8.35 27.26
C PHE A 209 -18.99 7.01 27.80
N GLU A 210 -18.41 6.50 28.89
CA GLU A 210 -18.73 5.20 29.50
C GLU A 210 -20.16 5.13 30.05
N ALA A 211 -20.78 6.27 30.33
CA ALA A 211 -22.16 6.38 30.78
C ALA A 211 -23.15 6.58 29.62
N SER A 212 -22.67 6.70 28.38
CA SER A 212 -23.50 6.96 27.20
C SER A 212 -24.01 5.68 26.55
N ALA A 213 -25.15 5.77 25.88
CA ALA A 213 -25.68 4.67 25.08
C ALA A 213 -24.78 4.31 23.88
N ILE A 214 -23.91 5.23 23.46
CA ILE A 214 -22.90 5.00 22.42
C ILE A 214 -21.86 3.99 22.94
N TYR A 215 -21.37 4.15 24.17
CA TYR A 215 -20.44 3.18 24.77
C TYR A 215 -21.08 1.80 24.93
N SER A 216 -22.35 1.74 25.36
CA SER A 216 -23.07 0.47 25.42
C SER A 216 -23.14 -0.20 24.03
N ALA A 217 -23.46 0.55 22.97
CA ALA A 217 -23.48 0.03 21.61
C ALA A 217 -22.11 -0.47 21.12
N CYS A 218 -21.02 0.21 21.50
CA CYS A 218 -19.67 -0.22 21.17
C CYS A 218 -19.22 -1.49 21.91
N THR A 219 -19.75 -1.76 23.11
CA THR A 219 -19.25 -2.82 24.00
C THR A 219 -20.03 -4.13 23.88
N ASP A 220 -21.33 -4.07 23.64
CA ASP A 220 -22.17 -5.28 23.54
C ASP A 220 -22.54 -5.66 22.10
N GLY A 221 -22.25 -4.78 21.13
CA GLY A 221 -22.49 -5.02 19.71
C GLY A 221 -23.95 -4.94 19.27
N TYR A 222 -24.87 -4.53 20.15
CA TYR A 222 -26.28 -4.39 19.81
C TYR A 222 -26.58 -3.00 19.23
N THR A 223 -27.20 -2.98 18.05
CA THR A 223 -27.72 -1.76 17.42
C THR A 223 -28.82 -1.15 18.29
N ARG A 224 -28.72 0.15 18.55
CA ARG A 224 -29.72 0.91 19.33
C ARG A 224 -30.27 2.04 18.48
N ASP A 225 -31.59 2.13 18.40
CA ASP A 225 -32.29 3.28 17.82
C ASP A 225 -32.64 4.26 18.94
N LEU A 226 -31.84 5.33 19.05
CA LEU A 226 -31.99 6.36 20.07
C LEU A 226 -32.69 7.57 19.44
N LYS A 227 -34.01 7.52 19.32
CA LYS A 227 -34.84 8.53 18.61
C LYS A 227 -34.80 9.98 19.16
N ALA A 228 -33.94 10.28 20.12
CA ALA A 228 -33.81 11.61 20.73
C ALA A 228 -32.43 11.84 21.39
N GLN A 229 -31.38 11.20 20.88
CA GLN A 229 -30.03 11.43 21.42
C GLN A 229 -29.55 12.83 21.02
N MET A 230 -29.57 13.75 21.98
CA MET A 230 -29.06 15.10 21.73
C MET A 230 -27.54 15.09 21.58
N PHE A 231 -27.06 15.86 20.61
CA PHE A 231 -25.65 16.18 20.36
C PHE A 231 -25.39 17.69 20.44
N LEU A 232 -24.16 18.06 20.77
CA LEU A 232 -23.70 19.43 20.86
C LEU A 232 -23.11 19.90 19.52
N ARG A 233 -23.53 21.07 19.05
CA ARG A 233 -22.89 21.80 17.96
C ARG A 233 -21.67 22.58 18.44
N ARG A 234 -20.81 23.00 17.52
CA ARG A 234 -19.65 23.84 17.82
C ARG A 234 -20.00 25.16 18.52
N ASP A 235 -21.15 25.73 18.21
CA ASP A 235 -21.65 26.98 18.80
C ASP A 235 -22.27 26.78 20.20
N GLY A 236 -22.34 25.55 20.70
CA GLY A 236 -22.93 25.19 21.98
C GLY A 236 -24.44 24.93 21.95
N SER A 237 -25.10 25.08 20.79
CA SER A 237 -26.50 24.66 20.64
C SER A 237 -26.61 23.13 20.56
N SER A 238 -27.78 22.58 20.92
CA SER A 238 -28.03 21.14 20.82
C SER A 238 -28.84 20.81 19.57
N VAL A 239 -28.55 19.64 18.98
CA VAL A 239 -29.28 19.04 17.86
C VAL A 239 -29.74 17.63 18.26
N PRO A 240 -30.99 17.22 18.00
CA PRO A 240 -31.41 15.84 18.21
C PRO A 240 -30.76 14.86 17.23
#